data_AF-A0A382DC30-F1
#
_entry.id   AF-A0A382DC30-F1
#
_cell.length_a   1.000
_cell.length_b   1.000
_cell.length_c   1.000
_cell.angle_alpha   90.00
_cell.angle_beta   90.00
_cell.angle_gamma   90.00
#
_symmetry.space_group_name_H-M   'P 1'
#
loop_
_entity.id
_entity.type
_entity.pdbx_description
1 polymer ?
#
loop_
_entity_poly.entity_id
_entity_poly.type
_entity_poly.pdbx_seq_one_letter_code
_entity_poly.pdbx_strand_id
1 'polypeptide(L)'
;MDMRFLFPNCFALIASCVILTAAPRQFGGTFTNSADPKLPADFKYQGEYTNESLGAQVIALDKGAFQAVLYPGGLPGAGWDGKNKILLEGKLKEKSVILHAAKGKKRYLGNSPAEFSATRDFPPQGHKEYSGVISGKKLEGKTDKGKTFSLTKANRVSPTMGKKSPKGAIVLFDGSNKDEWQGGRVDEKTKLLNTD
;
A
#
# COMPACT_ATOMS: atom_id res chain seq x y z
N MET A 1 18.90 -57.41 -47.99
CA MET A 1 19.46 -56.07 -48.28
C MET A 1 19.31 -55.24 -47.02
N ASP A 2 20.30 -55.36 -46.13
CA ASP A 2 20.37 -54.60 -44.87
C ASP A 2 21.05 -53.26 -45.14
N MET A 3 20.36 -52.17 -44.85
CA MET A 3 20.91 -50.81 -44.95
C MET A 3 20.93 -50.20 -43.55
N ARG A 4 22.10 -50.25 -42.90
CA ARG A 4 22.38 -49.55 -41.64
C ARG A 4 22.80 -48.12 -41.99
N PHE A 5 22.03 -47.13 -41.56
CA PHE A 5 22.46 -45.73 -41.50
C PHE A 5 22.59 -45.31 -40.04
N LEU A 6 23.82 -45.06 -39.61
CA LEU A 6 24.17 -44.40 -38.36
C LEU A 6 24.28 -42.89 -38.63
N PHE A 7 23.47 -42.08 -37.95
CA PHE A 7 23.68 -40.64 -37.84
C PHE A 7 24.07 -40.29 -36.39
N PRO A 8 25.16 -39.53 -36.16
CA PRO A 8 25.57 -39.15 -34.81
C PRO A 8 24.75 -37.94 -34.31
N ASN A 9 24.14 -38.09 -33.14
CA ASN A 9 23.49 -37.01 -32.40
C ASN A 9 24.55 -36.02 -31.87
N CYS A 10 24.61 -34.83 -32.43
CA CYS A 10 25.36 -33.70 -31.88
C CYS A 10 24.42 -32.88 -30.97
N PHE A 11 24.47 -33.11 -29.66
CA PHE A 11 23.74 -32.29 -28.68
C PHE A 11 24.59 -31.05 -28.34
N ALA A 12 24.22 -29.89 -28.87
CA ALA A 12 24.77 -28.61 -28.45
C ALA A 12 23.99 -28.08 -27.24
N LEU A 13 24.61 -28.07 -26.06
CA LEU A 13 24.08 -27.40 -24.86
C LEU A 13 24.30 -25.88 -25.00
N ILE A 14 23.22 -25.13 -25.25
CA ILE A 14 23.24 -23.66 -25.18
C ILE A 14 22.96 -23.25 -23.74
N ALA A 15 24.00 -22.88 -22.99
CA ALA A 15 23.89 -22.28 -21.68
C ALA A 15 23.42 -20.82 -21.83
N SER A 16 22.13 -20.56 -21.65
CA SER A 16 21.57 -19.20 -21.62
C SER A 16 21.90 -18.56 -20.27
N CYS A 17 22.85 -17.63 -20.27
CA CYS A 17 23.22 -16.83 -19.11
C CYS A 17 22.14 -15.75 -18.89
N VAL A 18 21.22 -15.97 -17.95
CA VAL A 18 20.23 -14.96 -17.56
C VAL A 18 20.91 -13.89 -16.73
N ILE A 19 21.26 -12.77 -17.36
CA ILE A 19 21.77 -11.58 -16.69
C ILE A 19 20.59 -10.95 -15.95
N LEU A 20 20.48 -11.20 -14.64
CA LEU A 20 19.58 -10.49 -13.74
C LEU A 20 20.09 -9.06 -13.56
N THR A 21 19.63 -8.13 -14.42
CA THR A 21 19.84 -6.71 -14.20
C THR A 21 18.96 -6.26 -13.03
N ALA A 22 19.57 -5.77 -11.96
CA ALA A 22 18.83 -5.11 -10.90
C ALA A 22 18.19 -3.85 -11.48
N ALA A 23 16.85 -3.77 -11.45
CA ALA A 23 16.14 -2.59 -11.91
C ALA A 23 16.67 -1.34 -11.17
N PRO A 24 16.95 -0.24 -11.88
CA PRO A 24 17.47 0.97 -11.27
C PRO A 24 16.49 1.49 -10.19
N ARG A 25 17.02 1.90 -9.04
CA ARG A 25 16.25 2.68 -8.05
C ARG A 25 16.03 4.09 -8.61
N GLN A 26 15.04 4.24 -9.48
CA GLN A 26 14.52 5.56 -9.83
C GLN A 26 13.66 6.04 -8.67
N PHE A 27 14.27 6.73 -7.70
CA PHE A 27 13.52 7.49 -6.72
C PHE A 27 12.87 8.67 -7.46
N GLY A 28 11.55 8.59 -7.68
CA GLY A 28 10.78 9.58 -8.44
C GLY A 28 10.61 10.94 -7.76
N GLY A 29 11.31 11.19 -6.65
CA GLY A 29 11.10 12.34 -5.78
C GLY A 29 9.92 12.16 -4.82
N THR A 30 9.61 13.21 -4.07
CA THR A 30 8.45 13.27 -3.19
C THR A 30 7.21 13.68 -3.98
N PHE A 31 6.17 12.84 -3.97
CA PHE A 31 4.88 13.19 -4.58
C PHE A 31 4.03 13.99 -3.59
N THR A 32 3.67 15.22 -3.96
CA THR A 32 2.79 16.09 -3.16
C THR A 32 1.37 16.19 -3.73
N ASN A 33 1.14 15.65 -4.93
CA ASN A 33 -0.16 15.64 -5.60
C ASN A 33 -0.63 14.19 -5.80
N SER A 34 -1.77 13.85 -5.22
CA SER A 34 -2.40 12.52 -5.38
C SER A 34 -2.88 12.22 -6.80
N ALA A 35 -2.97 13.23 -7.67
CA ALA A 35 -3.33 13.11 -9.09
C ALA A 35 -2.10 13.14 -10.02
N ASP A 36 -0.87 13.11 -9.49
CA ASP A 36 0.33 13.11 -10.32
C ASP A 36 0.37 11.84 -11.22
N PRO A 37 0.47 11.97 -12.55
CA PRO A 37 0.51 10.82 -13.47
C PRO A 37 1.76 9.95 -13.29
N LYS A 38 2.80 10.44 -12.61
CA LYS A 38 4.03 9.70 -12.29
C LYS A 38 3.91 8.85 -11.02
N LEU A 39 2.80 8.93 -10.29
CA LEU A 39 2.58 8.08 -9.12
C LEU A 39 2.67 6.61 -9.52
N PRO A 40 3.44 5.78 -8.79
CA PRO A 40 3.48 4.35 -9.04
C PRO A 40 2.06 3.75 -8.93
N ALA A 41 1.76 2.78 -9.79
CA ALA A 41 0.43 2.17 -9.88
C ALA A 41 -0.08 1.64 -8.53
N ASP A 42 0.84 1.25 -7.64
CA ASP A 42 0.54 0.70 -6.32
C ASP A 42 -0.21 1.70 -5.43
N PHE A 43 0.11 2.99 -5.53
CA PHE A 43 -0.51 4.06 -4.74
C PHE A 43 -2.02 4.17 -4.98
N LYS A 44 -2.50 3.72 -6.15
CA LYS A 44 -3.93 3.68 -6.46
C LYS A 44 -4.71 2.79 -5.48
N TYR A 45 -4.11 1.70 -5.00
CA TYR A 45 -4.75 0.72 -4.11
C TYR A 45 -4.41 0.93 -2.63
N GLN A 46 -3.38 1.73 -2.34
CA GLN A 46 -3.07 2.15 -0.97
C GLN A 46 -4.21 3.01 -0.38
N GLY A 47 -4.44 2.87 0.92
CA GLY A 47 -5.35 3.73 1.68
C GLY A 47 -6.26 2.95 2.62
N GLU A 48 -7.29 3.63 3.11
CA GLU A 48 -8.26 3.04 4.02
C GLU A 48 -9.48 2.52 3.26
N TYR A 49 -10.04 1.41 3.71
CA TYR A 49 -11.28 0.82 3.20
C TYR A 49 -12.16 0.45 4.40
N THR A 50 -13.47 0.65 4.31
CA THR A 50 -14.34 0.37 5.44
C THR A 50 -15.75 0.00 4.99
N ASN A 51 -16.45 -0.72 5.87
CA ASN A 51 -17.90 -0.77 5.96
C ASN A 51 -18.29 -0.58 7.44
N GLU A 52 -19.54 -0.90 7.80
CA GLU A 52 -20.07 -0.73 9.17
C GLU A 52 -19.44 -1.64 10.22
N SER A 53 -18.80 -2.74 9.82
CA SER A 53 -18.36 -3.83 10.72
C SER A 53 -16.88 -4.18 10.61
N LEU A 54 -16.17 -3.62 9.62
CA LEU A 54 -14.79 -3.96 9.31
C LEU A 54 -14.10 -2.77 8.65
N GLY A 55 -12.92 -2.42 9.15
CA GLY A 55 -12.00 -1.48 8.51
C GLY A 55 -10.78 -2.20 7.94
N ALA A 56 -10.09 -1.57 7.00
CA ALA A 56 -8.82 -2.03 6.46
C ALA A 56 -7.88 -0.86 6.17
N GLN A 57 -6.62 -0.99 6.55
CA GLN A 57 -5.55 -0.11 6.06
C GLN A 57 -4.66 -0.91 5.12
N VAL A 58 -4.59 -0.49 3.86
CA VAL A 58 -3.79 -1.11 2.81
C VAL A 58 -2.54 -0.26 2.59
N ILE A 59 -1.38 -0.87 2.72
CA ILE A 59 -0.06 -0.26 2.66
C ILE A 59 0.64 -0.79 1.40
N ALA A 60 1.04 0.08 0.48
CA ALA A 60 1.90 -0.30 -0.62
C ALA A 60 3.34 -0.42 -0.12
N LEU A 61 4.00 -1.53 -0.46
CA LEU A 61 5.37 -1.86 -0.06
C LEU A 61 6.35 -1.77 -1.24
N ASP A 62 5.98 -1.01 -2.27
CA ASP A 62 6.66 -0.89 -3.57
C ASP A 62 6.61 -2.18 -4.42
N LYS A 63 6.89 -2.03 -5.72
CA LYS A 63 6.99 -3.12 -6.71
C LYS A 63 5.78 -4.06 -6.74
N GLY A 64 4.58 -3.49 -6.58
CA GLY A 64 3.33 -4.24 -6.58
C GLY A 64 3.11 -5.09 -5.34
N ALA A 65 3.90 -4.94 -4.27
CA ALA A 65 3.69 -5.66 -3.02
C ALA A 65 2.85 -4.84 -2.04
N PHE A 66 2.04 -5.51 -1.23
CA PHE A 66 1.13 -4.87 -0.28
C PHE A 66 1.10 -5.61 1.04
N GLN A 67 0.74 -4.88 2.09
CA GLN A 67 0.15 -5.46 3.28
C GLN A 67 -1.14 -4.75 3.61
N ALA A 68 -2.19 -5.51 3.93
CA ALA A 68 -3.44 -4.98 4.45
C ALA A 68 -3.62 -5.39 5.90
N VAL A 69 -4.01 -4.45 6.75
CA VAL A 69 -4.40 -4.70 8.14
C VAL A 69 -5.91 -4.58 8.21
N LEU A 70 -6.62 -5.68 8.49
CA LEU A 70 -8.05 -5.65 8.75
C LEU A 70 -8.31 -5.44 10.25
N TYR A 71 -9.32 -4.64 10.53
CA TYR A 71 -9.70 -4.16 11.86
C TYR A 71 -11.17 -4.49 12.12
N PRO A 72 -11.48 -5.55 12.90
CA PRO A 72 -12.85 -5.88 13.28
C PRO A 72 -13.54 -4.71 14.02
N GLY A 73 -14.76 -4.38 13.62
CA GLY A 73 -15.54 -3.27 14.17
C GLY A 73 -15.39 -1.94 13.42
N GLY A 74 -14.33 -1.74 12.64
CA GLY A 74 -14.11 -0.51 11.88
C GLY A 74 -12.65 -0.07 11.89
N LEU A 75 -12.36 1.12 11.35
CA LEU A 75 -11.00 1.67 11.32
C LEU A 75 -10.55 2.14 12.72
N PRO A 76 -9.24 2.26 12.98
CA PRO A 76 -8.75 2.94 14.18
C PRO A 76 -9.36 4.34 14.34
N GLY A 77 -9.90 4.64 15.52
CA GLY A 77 -10.65 5.88 15.78
C GLY A 77 -12.01 5.98 15.07
N ALA A 78 -12.54 4.87 14.54
CA ALA A 78 -13.84 4.76 13.91
C ALA A 78 -14.38 3.31 13.99
N GLY A 79 -14.63 2.83 15.22
CA GLY A 79 -15.32 1.55 15.48
C GLY A 79 -14.43 0.34 15.79
N TRP A 80 -13.12 0.40 15.50
CA TRP A 80 -12.21 -0.72 15.81
C TRP A 80 -12.22 -1.13 17.29
N ASP A 81 -12.16 -2.43 17.56
CA ASP A 81 -12.12 -3.01 18.91
C ASP A 81 -10.84 -2.73 19.72
N GLY A 82 -9.83 -2.13 19.11
CA GLY A 82 -8.56 -1.74 19.73
C GLY A 82 -7.58 -2.89 20.00
N LYS A 83 -7.93 -4.12 19.63
CA LYS A 83 -7.16 -5.33 19.99
C LYS A 83 -6.89 -6.23 18.80
N ASN A 84 -7.93 -6.68 18.13
CA ASN A 84 -7.81 -7.73 17.12
C ASN A 84 -7.42 -7.15 15.77
N LYS A 85 -6.46 -7.78 15.11
CA LYS A 85 -6.00 -7.40 13.76
C LYS A 85 -5.80 -8.67 12.94
N ILE A 86 -6.07 -8.57 11.65
CA ILE A 86 -5.78 -9.64 10.69
C ILE A 86 -4.86 -9.05 9.62
N LEU A 87 -3.72 -9.70 9.36
CA LEU A 87 -2.80 -9.25 8.33
C LEU A 87 -2.97 -10.03 7.04
N LEU A 88 -3.13 -9.33 5.93
CA LEU A 88 -3.05 -9.91 4.60
C LEU A 88 -1.79 -9.41 3.91
N GLU A 89 -1.10 -10.28 3.20
CA GLU A 89 -0.09 -9.89 2.22
C GLU A 89 -0.68 -9.91 0.82
N GLY A 90 -0.23 -9.00 -0.04
CA GLY A 90 -0.81 -8.82 -1.35
C GLY A 90 0.20 -8.63 -2.47
N LYS A 91 -0.22 -8.99 -3.68
CA LYS A 91 0.51 -8.71 -4.92
C LYS A 91 -0.42 -8.10 -5.96
N LEU A 92 0.05 -7.05 -6.63
CA LEU A 92 -0.59 -6.50 -7.81
C LEU A 92 -0.48 -7.52 -8.95
N LYS A 93 -1.62 -7.89 -9.51
CA LYS A 93 -1.73 -8.64 -10.75
C LYS A 93 -2.60 -7.83 -11.68
N GLU A 94 -2.03 -7.38 -12.79
CA GLU A 94 -2.70 -6.53 -13.78
C GLU A 94 -3.31 -5.26 -13.16
N LYS A 95 -4.61 -5.28 -12.84
CA LYS A 95 -5.39 -4.15 -12.30
C LYS A 95 -6.07 -4.47 -10.96
N SER A 96 -5.62 -5.52 -10.29
CA SER A 96 -6.16 -5.94 -9.00
C SER A 96 -5.06 -6.38 -8.05
N VAL A 97 -5.23 -6.06 -6.76
CA VAL A 97 -4.35 -6.59 -5.70
C VAL A 97 -4.98 -7.86 -5.17
N ILE A 98 -4.27 -8.98 -5.28
CA ILE A 98 -4.70 -10.26 -4.70
C ILE A 98 -4.11 -10.37 -3.30
N LEU A 99 -4.97 -10.54 -2.29
CA LEU A 99 -4.62 -10.59 -0.87
C LEU A 99 -4.86 -11.99 -0.30
N HIS A 100 -3.90 -12.47 0.48
CA HIS A 100 -3.99 -13.71 1.26
C HIS A 100 -3.49 -13.46 2.67
N ALA A 101 -3.90 -14.31 3.62
CA ALA A 101 -3.40 -14.24 4.99
C ALA A 101 -1.86 -14.22 5.00
N ALA A 102 -1.29 -13.23 5.71
CA ALA A 102 0.14 -13.07 5.83
C ALA A 102 0.76 -14.27 6.56
N LYS A 103 1.87 -14.78 6.04
CA LYS A 103 2.59 -15.97 6.55
C LYS A 103 4.10 -15.76 6.58
N GLY A 104 4.82 -16.70 7.18
CA GLY A 104 6.28 -16.72 7.22
C GLY A 104 6.89 -15.92 8.36
N LYS A 105 8.20 -15.63 8.27
CA LYS A 105 8.95 -14.90 9.29
C LYS A 105 8.88 -13.40 9.01
N LYS A 106 7.83 -12.76 9.53
CA LYS A 106 7.66 -11.29 9.44
C LYS A 106 8.08 -10.62 10.74
N ARG A 107 8.56 -9.39 10.64
CA ARG A 107 8.95 -8.52 11.75
C ARG A 107 8.42 -7.12 11.51
N TYR A 108 8.20 -6.40 12.60
CA TYR A 108 7.76 -5.03 12.53
C TYR A 108 8.73 -4.17 11.71
N LEU A 109 8.20 -3.44 10.73
CA LEU A 109 8.98 -2.58 9.81
C LEU A 109 10.12 -3.36 9.12
N GLY A 110 9.84 -4.58 8.67
CA GLY A 110 10.74 -5.36 7.83
C GLY A 110 11.19 -4.59 6.58
N ASN A 111 12.45 -4.76 6.18
CA ASN A 111 13.06 -3.99 5.08
C ASN A 111 12.66 -4.50 3.69
N SER A 112 11.90 -5.60 3.63
CA SER A 112 11.41 -6.20 2.39
C SER A 112 9.95 -6.60 2.57
N PRO A 113 9.15 -6.69 1.49
CA PRO A 113 7.76 -7.15 1.60
C PRO A 113 7.61 -8.54 2.22
N ALA A 114 8.61 -9.42 2.05
CA ALA A 114 8.62 -10.74 2.64
C ALA A 114 8.73 -10.70 4.17
N GLU A 115 9.55 -9.78 4.70
CA GLU A 115 9.80 -9.60 6.13
C GLU A 115 8.85 -8.60 6.80
N PHE A 116 8.18 -7.74 6.04
CA PHE A 116 7.43 -6.60 6.60
C PHE A 116 6.19 -7.01 7.38
N SER A 117 6.03 -6.44 8.57
CA SER A 117 4.79 -6.41 9.35
C SER A 117 4.47 -4.99 9.81
N ALA A 118 3.19 -4.60 9.68
CA ALA A 118 2.61 -3.37 10.18
C ALA A 118 2.23 -3.48 11.67
N THR A 119 2.25 -4.70 12.24
CA THR A 119 2.06 -4.94 13.66
C THR A 119 3.37 -5.36 14.32
N ARG A 120 3.52 -4.97 15.60
CA ARG A 120 4.71 -5.30 16.39
C ARG A 120 4.90 -6.81 16.53
N ASP A 121 3.82 -7.50 16.86
CA ASP A 121 3.79 -8.95 17.01
C ASP A 121 3.27 -9.59 15.72
N PHE A 122 3.87 -10.72 15.34
CA PHE A 122 3.45 -11.51 14.18
C PHE A 122 3.37 -13.01 14.54
N PRO A 123 2.21 -13.67 14.33
CA PRO A 123 0.94 -13.07 13.94
C PRO A 123 0.39 -12.16 15.05
N PRO A 124 -0.38 -11.10 14.72
CA PRO A 124 -1.02 -10.28 15.75
C PRO A 124 -2.15 -11.04 16.45
N GLN A 125 -2.60 -10.52 17.59
CA GLN A 125 -3.82 -11.00 18.23
C GLN A 125 -5.01 -10.93 17.27
N GLY A 126 -5.78 -12.02 17.18
CA GLY A 126 -6.98 -12.10 16.36
C GLY A 126 -6.72 -12.37 14.88
N HIS A 127 -5.48 -12.69 14.50
CA HIS A 127 -5.12 -13.05 13.13
C HIS A 127 -5.87 -14.30 12.65
N LYS A 128 -6.33 -14.27 11.40
CA LYS A 128 -7.16 -15.31 10.77
C LYS A 128 -6.82 -15.46 9.30
N GLU A 129 -7.19 -16.61 8.73
CA GLU A 129 -6.98 -16.95 7.32
C GLU A 129 -7.99 -16.27 6.38
N TYR A 130 -7.99 -14.94 6.35
CA TYR A 130 -8.83 -14.17 5.43
C TYR A 130 -8.15 -14.05 4.07
N SER A 131 -8.94 -13.73 3.05
CA SER A 131 -8.46 -13.44 1.70
C SER A 131 -9.27 -12.32 1.08
N GLY A 132 -8.74 -11.69 0.04
CA GLY A 132 -9.47 -10.67 -0.68
C GLY A 132 -8.84 -10.23 -1.97
N VAL A 133 -9.56 -9.38 -2.69
CA VAL A 133 -9.14 -8.75 -3.93
C VAL A 133 -9.49 -7.27 -3.84
N ILE A 134 -8.53 -6.40 -4.14
CA ILE A 134 -8.77 -4.98 -4.31
C ILE A 134 -8.89 -4.70 -5.80
N SER A 135 -10.03 -4.17 -6.22
CA SER A 135 -10.29 -3.74 -7.59
C SER A 135 -10.84 -2.31 -7.56
N GLY A 136 -10.03 -1.36 -8.06
CA GLY A 136 -10.36 0.06 -7.98
C GLY A 136 -10.54 0.53 -6.53
N LYS A 137 -11.76 0.96 -6.18
CA LYS A 137 -12.10 1.48 -4.85
C LYS A 137 -12.81 0.46 -3.95
N LYS A 138 -12.86 -0.82 -4.33
CA LYS A 138 -13.47 -1.88 -3.52
C LYS A 138 -12.43 -2.90 -3.10
N LEU A 139 -12.55 -3.36 -1.85
CA LEU A 139 -11.84 -4.52 -1.33
C LEU A 139 -12.90 -5.57 -0.98
N GLU A 140 -12.91 -6.67 -1.70
CA GLU A 140 -13.87 -7.76 -1.54
C GLU A 140 -13.15 -9.01 -1.10
N GLY A 141 -13.71 -9.76 -0.17
CA GLY A 141 -12.99 -10.88 0.42
C GLY A 141 -13.86 -11.90 1.11
N LYS A 142 -13.18 -12.92 1.65
CA LYS A 142 -13.78 -14.00 2.41
C LYS A 142 -13.05 -14.17 3.74
N THR A 143 -13.84 -14.41 4.77
CA THR A 143 -13.35 -14.84 6.09
C THR A 143 -12.82 -16.28 6.04
N ASP A 144 -12.16 -16.70 7.11
CA ASP A 144 -11.75 -18.10 7.36
C ASP A 144 -12.93 -19.09 7.31
N LYS A 145 -14.15 -18.62 7.59
CA LYS A 145 -15.39 -19.40 7.51
C LYS A 145 -16.13 -19.27 6.17
N GLY A 146 -15.52 -18.65 5.17
CA GLY A 146 -16.10 -18.48 3.83
C GLY A 146 -17.15 -17.38 3.71
N LYS A 147 -17.56 -16.71 4.81
CA LYS A 147 -18.44 -15.53 4.77
C LYS A 147 -17.78 -14.42 3.95
N THR A 148 -18.51 -13.83 3.01
CA THR A 148 -18.03 -12.72 2.18
C THR A 148 -18.13 -11.37 2.89
N PHE A 149 -17.27 -10.44 2.51
CA PHE A 149 -17.34 -9.03 2.91
C PHE A 149 -16.94 -8.13 1.75
N SER A 150 -17.41 -6.89 1.78
CA SER A 150 -17.07 -5.84 0.82
C SER A 150 -16.82 -4.54 1.57
N LEU A 151 -15.68 -3.91 1.29
CA LEU A 151 -15.25 -2.63 1.86
C LEU A 151 -15.10 -1.61 0.73
N THR A 152 -15.51 -0.38 0.98
CA THR A 152 -15.31 0.73 0.04
C THR A 152 -14.18 1.62 0.52
N LYS A 153 -13.37 2.12 -0.41
CA LYS A 153 -12.27 3.05 -0.11
C LYS A 153 -12.80 4.29 0.60
N ALA A 154 -12.27 4.57 1.78
CA ALA A 154 -12.64 5.70 2.61
C ALA A 154 -11.65 6.85 2.40
N ASN A 155 -12.17 8.08 2.46
CA ASN A 155 -11.36 9.29 2.54
C ASN A 155 -11.80 10.07 3.78
N ARG A 156 -10.98 10.05 4.84
CA ARG A 156 -11.30 10.75 6.08
C ARG A 156 -10.94 12.22 5.94
N VAL A 157 -11.92 13.08 6.11
CA VAL A 157 -11.74 14.54 6.12
C VAL A 157 -12.16 15.08 7.47
N SER A 158 -11.43 16.06 8.00
CA SER A 158 -11.80 16.71 9.24
C SER A 158 -13.05 17.57 9.02
N PRO A 159 -14.01 17.61 9.96
CA PRO A 159 -15.11 18.59 9.95
C PRO A 159 -14.63 20.05 10.03
N THR A 160 -13.35 20.27 10.36
CA THR A 160 -12.72 21.60 10.39
C THR A 160 -11.89 21.91 9.15
N MET A 161 -11.75 20.97 8.21
CA MET A 161 -11.00 21.18 6.98
C MET A 161 -11.59 22.34 6.18
N GLY A 162 -10.75 23.34 5.87
CA GLY A 162 -11.16 24.54 5.14
C GLY A 162 -11.98 25.57 5.96
N LYS A 163 -12.26 25.32 7.25
CA LYS A 163 -12.88 26.35 8.09
C LYS A 163 -11.90 27.51 8.29
N LYS A 164 -12.44 28.74 8.28
CA LYS A 164 -11.69 29.95 8.59
C LYS A 164 -11.17 29.90 10.04
N SER A 165 -10.07 30.61 10.27
CA SER A 165 -9.57 30.83 11.62
C SER A 165 -10.67 31.47 12.49
N PRO A 166 -10.77 31.09 13.78
CA PRO A 166 -11.69 31.74 14.71
C PRO A 166 -11.44 33.25 14.81
N LYS A 167 -12.48 34.02 15.17
CA LYS A 167 -12.35 35.47 15.36
C LYS A 167 -11.27 35.78 16.42
N GLY A 168 -10.32 36.64 16.06
CA GLY A 168 -9.21 37.05 16.93
C GLY A 168 -8.02 36.09 16.97
N ALA A 169 -8.07 34.97 16.23
CA ALA A 169 -6.92 34.09 16.11
C ALA A 169 -5.84 34.71 15.20
N ILE A 170 -4.58 34.55 15.62
CA ILE A 170 -3.42 34.85 14.77
C ILE A 170 -3.32 33.75 13.71
N VAL A 171 -3.25 34.14 12.45
CA VAL A 171 -3.09 33.21 11.31
C VAL A 171 -1.61 33.01 11.08
N LEU A 172 -1.07 31.86 11.49
CA LEU A 172 0.35 31.56 11.31
C LEU A 172 0.70 31.27 9.84
N PHE A 173 -0.21 30.62 9.10
CA PHE A 173 -0.03 30.36 7.67
C PHE A 173 -1.38 29.99 7.02
N ASP A 174 -1.68 30.59 5.88
CA ASP A 174 -2.86 30.29 5.06
C ASP A 174 -2.53 30.08 3.56
N GLY A 175 -1.24 30.04 3.22
CA GLY A 175 -0.76 29.95 1.85
C GLY A 175 -0.44 31.29 1.18
N SER A 176 -0.75 32.43 1.83
CA SER A 176 -0.55 33.77 1.25
C SER A 176 0.88 34.29 1.45
N ASN A 177 1.42 34.22 2.67
CA ASN A 177 2.76 34.70 3.01
C ASN A 177 3.40 33.86 4.13
N LYS A 178 4.59 34.27 4.58
CA LYS A 178 5.37 33.60 5.64
C LYS A 178 5.74 34.57 6.77
N ASP A 179 4.97 35.64 6.98
CA ASP A 179 5.37 36.76 7.83
C ASP A 179 5.55 36.33 9.30
N GLU A 180 4.80 35.32 9.73
CA GLU A 180 4.90 34.70 11.06
C GLU A 180 6.01 33.65 11.19
N TRP A 181 6.83 33.46 10.13
CA TRP A 181 7.90 32.47 10.09
C TRP A 181 9.27 33.11 9.81
N GLN A 182 10.26 32.74 10.61
CA GLN A 182 11.64 33.11 10.36
C GLN A 182 12.23 32.16 9.31
N GLY A 183 12.64 32.69 8.16
CA GLY A 183 13.14 31.88 7.04
C GLY A 183 12.02 31.26 6.18
N GLY A 184 12.35 30.21 5.43
CA GLY A 184 11.42 29.48 4.57
C GLY A 184 11.05 30.19 3.25
N ARG A 185 10.42 29.43 2.36
CA ARG A 185 9.95 29.87 1.03
C ARG A 185 8.55 29.37 0.77
N VAL A 186 7.64 30.30 0.46
CA VAL A 186 6.30 29.95 -0.03
C VAL A 186 6.40 29.60 -1.50
N ASP A 187 5.97 28.40 -1.87
CA ASP A 187 5.89 27.99 -3.27
C ASP A 187 4.64 28.59 -3.91
N GLU A 188 4.83 29.38 -4.98
CA GLU A 188 3.74 30.14 -5.59
C GLU A 188 2.64 29.25 -6.20
N LYS A 189 3.01 28.04 -6.65
CA LYS A 189 2.12 27.13 -7.36
C LYS A 189 1.32 26.25 -6.40
N THR A 190 1.97 25.71 -5.39
CA THR A 190 1.40 24.77 -4.43
C THR A 190 0.89 25.46 -3.17
N LYS A 191 1.29 26.72 -2.93
CA LYS A 191 1.02 27.48 -1.70
C LYS A 191 1.54 26.80 -0.43
N LEU A 192 2.53 25.91 -0.57
CA LEU A 192 3.19 25.25 0.55
C LEU A 192 4.31 26.13 1.09
N LEU A 193 4.45 26.17 2.41
CA LEU A 193 5.62 26.73 3.08
C LEU A 193 6.70 25.64 3.18
N ASN A 194 7.82 25.86 2.50
CA ASN A 194 9.00 25.03 2.63
C ASN A 194 9.92 25.65 3.70
N THR A 195 10.35 24.85 4.67
CA THR A 195 11.17 25.27 5.82
C THR A 195 12.54 24.58 5.85
N ASP A 196 12.88 23.91 4.76
CA ASP A 196 14.12 23.17 4.52
C ASP A 196 15.29 24.05 4.08
#